data_AF-A0A2V7UL34-F1
#
_entry.id   AF-A0A2V7UL34-F1
#
_cell.length_a   1.000
_cell.length_b   1.000
_cell.length_c   1.000
_cell.angle_alpha   90.00
_cell.angle_beta   90.00
_cell.angle_gamma   90.00
#
_symmetry.space_group_name_H-M   'P 1'
#
loop_
_entity.id
_entity.type
_entity.pdbx_description
1 polymer ?
#
loop_
_entity_poly.entity_id
_entity_poly.type
_entity_poly.pdbx_seq_one_letter_code
_entity_poly.pdbx_strand_id
1 'polypeptide(L)'
;MIHPPRILAGLLAPLILGGAAFAASVPGKPAPFGMEEKEEAPIVSVSQERLADVKYWEEAVASTPDDVTLRLALGNAYAMQRRYADALREYRHILKLYPESKAAWNNIGSTYRAMGKPGNALGAFRKALQRDPRYALAYYNIGTVYDGEGYYDRALKNYALALQYDPTLIDSKKNPQVVANKHLYAVLLQNYVASAGSLALPLEPAYPENPEE
;
A
#
# COMPACT_ATOMS: atom_id res chain seq x y z
N MET A 1 -29.41 -12.17 2.32
CA MET A 1 -28.46 -11.56 3.27
C MET A 1 -27.18 -11.27 2.51
N ILE A 2 -26.82 -10.00 2.37
CA ILE A 2 -25.69 -9.54 1.56
C ILE A 2 -24.45 -9.57 2.45
N HIS A 3 -23.47 -10.42 2.14
CA HIS A 3 -22.16 -10.42 2.80
C HIS A 3 -21.22 -9.43 2.09
N PRO A 4 -20.35 -8.69 2.81
CA PRO A 4 -19.40 -7.79 2.18
C PRO A 4 -18.30 -8.58 1.44
N PRO A 5 -17.95 -8.24 0.19
CA PRO A 5 -16.90 -8.91 -0.57
C PRO A 5 -15.50 -8.52 -0.08
N ARG A 6 -14.56 -9.47 -0.12
CA ARG A 6 -13.13 -9.25 0.16
C ARG A 6 -12.45 -8.64 -1.08
N ILE A 7 -11.77 -7.51 -0.90
CA ILE A 7 -11.16 -6.72 -1.98
C ILE A 7 -9.68 -7.11 -2.15
N LEU A 8 -9.27 -7.45 -3.37
CA LEU A 8 -7.87 -7.47 -3.83
C LEU A 8 -7.76 -6.53 -5.03
N ALA A 9 -6.92 -5.49 -4.93
CA ALA A 9 -6.73 -4.49 -5.98
C ALA A 9 -5.37 -4.71 -6.68
N GLY A 10 -5.40 -4.88 -8.00
CA GLY A 10 -4.24 -4.84 -8.89
C GLY A 10 -4.00 -3.43 -9.47
N LEU A 11 -2.72 -3.13 -9.68
CA LEU A 11 -2.05 -2.08 -10.48
C LEU A 11 -2.93 -1.27 -11.46
N LEU A 12 -2.84 0.05 -11.64
CA LEU A 12 -1.84 1.11 -11.44
C LEU A 12 -2.64 2.43 -11.59
N ALA A 13 -2.49 3.49 -10.80
CA ALA A 13 -1.27 4.23 -10.46
C ALA A 13 -1.50 5.01 -9.16
N PRO A 14 -0.66 4.89 -8.12
CA PRO A 14 -1.02 5.62 -6.90
C PRO A 14 0.18 6.23 -6.14
N LEU A 15 -0.11 7.26 -5.32
CA LEU A 15 0.52 7.35 -4.00
C LEU A 15 0.64 5.91 -3.48
N ILE A 16 1.77 5.47 -2.94
CA ILE A 16 1.80 4.18 -2.26
C ILE A 16 0.89 4.27 -1.04
N LEU A 17 -0.38 3.97 -1.27
CA LEU A 17 -1.42 3.79 -0.29
C LEU A 17 -1.19 2.38 0.20
N GLY A 18 -0.69 2.31 1.42
CA GLY A 18 -0.50 1.05 2.11
C GLY A 18 -1.87 0.45 2.43
N GLY A 19 -2.53 -0.10 1.43
CA GLY A 19 -3.59 -1.08 1.60
C GLY A 19 -2.94 -2.45 1.66
N ALA A 20 -2.39 -2.81 2.81
CA ALA A 20 -2.14 -4.21 3.09
C ALA A 20 -3.48 -4.92 2.96
N ALA A 21 -3.56 -5.91 2.05
CA ALA A 21 -4.64 -6.88 2.04
C ALA A 21 -4.64 -7.59 3.40
N PHE A 22 -5.50 -7.13 4.32
CA PHE A 22 -5.67 -7.77 5.62
C PHE A 22 -6.84 -8.74 5.51
N ALA A 23 -6.52 -10.02 5.45
CA ALA A 23 -7.48 -11.08 5.67
C ALA A 23 -7.94 -11.04 7.14
N ALA A 24 -9.06 -10.37 7.41
CA ALA A 24 -9.73 -10.49 8.71
C ALA A 24 -10.43 -11.86 8.77
N SER A 25 -9.86 -12.80 9.52
CA SER A 25 -10.56 -13.98 10.03
C SER A 25 -11.34 -13.56 11.27
N VAL A 26 -12.66 -13.76 11.26
CA VAL A 26 -13.51 -13.61 12.45
C VAL A 26 -13.47 -14.95 13.21
N PRO A 27 -13.18 -14.98 14.53
CA PRO A 27 -13.21 -16.23 15.28
C PRO A 27 -14.67 -16.55 15.63
N GLY A 28 -15.19 -17.66 15.12
CA GLY A 28 -16.55 -18.11 15.42
C GLY A 28 -16.69 -19.62 15.33
N LYS A 29 -16.50 -20.30 16.46
CA LYS A 29 -16.85 -21.69 16.85
C LYS A 29 -16.50 -22.84 15.88
N PRO A 30 -16.07 -24.02 16.39
CA PRO A 30 -15.93 -25.20 15.54
C PRO A 30 -17.33 -25.62 15.03
N ALA A 31 -17.51 -25.67 13.71
CA ALA A 31 -18.70 -26.25 13.11
C ALA A 31 -18.66 -27.79 13.27
N PRO A 32 -19.78 -28.44 13.61
CA PRO A 32 -19.83 -29.90 13.60
C PRO A 32 -19.75 -30.43 12.16
N PHE A 33 -19.20 -31.64 12.05
CA PHE A 33 -18.97 -32.38 10.82
C PHE A 33 -20.18 -32.42 9.87
N GLY A 34 -19.91 -32.15 8.58
CA GLY A 34 -20.77 -32.47 7.44
C GLY A 34 -21.59 -31.30 6.90
N MET A 35 -21.03 -30.53 5.96
CA MET A 35 -21.80 -29.72 5.01
C MET A 35 -21.05 -29.59 3.68
N GLU A 36 -21.83 -29.64 2.61
CA GLU A 36 -21.52 -29.55 1.18
C GLU A 36 -20.53 -28.42 0.84
N GLU A 37 -19.67 -28.68 -0.16
CA GLU A 37 -18.85 -27.67 -0.83
C GLU A 37 -19.76 -26.56 -1.37
N LYS A 38 -19.88 -25.47 -0.62
CA LYS A 38 -20.52 -24.25 -1.11
C LYS A 38 -19.63 -23.64 -2.18
N GLU A 39 -20.16 -23.54 -3.40
CA GLU A 39 -19.62 -22.73 -4.50
C GLU A 39 -19.01 -21.44 -3.96
N GLU A 40 -17.70 -21.30 -4.12
CA GLU A 40 -16.97 -20.10 -3.77
C GLU A 40 -17.49 -18.94 -4.64
N ALA A 41 -17.93 -17.86 -3.98
CA ALA A 41 -18.48 -16.69 -4.66
C ALA A 41 -17.48 -16.11 -5.66
N PRO A 42 -17.93 -15.64 -6.84
CA PRO A 42 -17.04 -15.23 -7.92
C PRO A 42 -16.15 -14.05 -7.50
N ILE A 43 -14.85 -14.18 -7.77
CA ILE A 43 -13.85 -13.13 -7.58
C ILE A 43 -14.19 -11.97 -8.53
N VAL A 44 -14.78 -10.88 -8.01
CA VAL A 44 -15.04 -9.67 -8.80
C VAL A 44 -13.75 -8.86 -8.89
N SER A 45 -13.14 -8.84 -10.08
CA SER A 45 -12.08 -7.88 -10.40
C SER A 45 -12.67 -6.45 -10.38
N VAL A 46 -12.22 -5.62 -9.45
CA VAL A 46 -12.59 -4.20 -9.40
C VAL A 46 -11.77 -3.48 -10.48
N SER A 47 -12.44 -2.95 -11.51
CA SER A 47 -11.76 -2.17 -12.56
C SER A 47 -11.09 -0.92 -11.98
N GLN A 48 -10.04 -0.42 -12.66
CA GLN A 48 -9.34 0.81 -12.27
C GLN A 48 -10.30 2.01 -12.09
N GLU A 49 -11.31 2.09 -12.95
CA GLU A 49 -12.36 3.10 -12.89
C GLU A 49 -13.10 3.06 -11.54
N ARG A 50 -13.37 1.86 -11.02
CA ARG A 50 -14.08 1.69 -9.74
C ARG A 50 -13.20 2.02 -8.53
N LEU A 51 -11.88 1.90 -8.62
CA LEU A 51 -10.98 2.35 -7.54
C LEU A 51 -10.98 3.88 -7.39
N ALA A 52 -11.12 4.61 -8.48
CA ALA A 52 -11.20 6.08 -8.48
C ALA A 52 -12.64 6.62 -8.31
N ASP A 53 -13.65 5.76 -8.33
CA ASP A 53 -15.06 6.13 -8.22
C ASP A 53 -15.45 6.51 -6.79
N VAL A 54 -15.24 7.78 -6.47
CA VAL A 54 -15.61 8.38 -5.18
C VAL A 54 -17.09 8.16 -4.85
N LYS A 55 -18.00 8.27 -5.82
CA LYS A 55 -19.44 8.19 -5.56
C LYS A 55 -19.82 6.79 -5.07
N TYR A 56 -19.28 5.77 -5.74
CA TYR A 56 -19.45 4.38 -5.32
C TYR A 56 -18.96 4.16 -3.88
N TRP A 57 -17.78 4.67 -3.54
CA TRP A 57 -17.22 4.51 -2.19
C TRP A 57 -17.97 5.33 -1.13
N GLU A 58 -18.51 6.50 -1.47
CA GLU A 58 -19.38 7.29 -0.57
C GLU A 58 -20.67 6.52 -0.23
N GLU A 59 -21.32 5.94 -1.23
CA GLU A 59 -22.52 5.10 -1.04
C GLU A 59 -22.21 3.85 -0.20
N ALA A 60 -21.08 3.19 -0.48
CA ALA A 60 -20.63 2.02 0.28
C ALA A 60 -20.38 2.35 1.76
N VAL A 61 -19.66 3.44 2.04
CA VAL A 61 -19.40 3.91 3.41
C VAL A 61 -20.71 4.34 4.09
N ALA A 62 -21.65 4.98 3.38
CA ALA A 62 -22.94 5.35 3.95
C ALA A 62 -23.75 4.12 4.40
N SER A 63 -23.65 3.01 3.67
CA SER A 63 -24.30 1.74 4.04
C SER A 63 -23.64 1.01 5.22
N THR A 64 -22.33 1.24 5.45
CA THR A 64 -21.54 0.59 6.50
C THR A 64 -20.51 1.57 7.10
N PRO A 65 -20.95 2.54 7.93
CA PRO A 65 -20.10 3.67 8.34
C PRO A 65 -18.84 3.28 9.12
N ASP A 66 -18.84 2.15 9.82
CA ASP A 66 -17.69 1.74 10.64
C ASP A 66 -16.70 0.82 9.90
N ASP A 67 -16.95 0.51 8.62
CA ASP A 67 -16.04 -0.30 7.82
C ASP A 67 -14.80 0.51 7.41
N VAL A 68 -13.68 0.18 8.03
CA VAL A 68 -12.39 0.82 7.77
C VAL A 68 -11.88 0.55 6.37
N THR A 69 -12.17 -0.62 5.80
CA THR A 69 -11.68 -1.00 4.47
C THR A 69 -12.34 -0.11 3.43
N LEU A 70 -13.66 0.08 3.53
CA LEU A 70 -14.40 0.97 2.64
C LEU A 70 -14.00 2.42 2.83
N ARG A 71 -13.76 2.84 4.08
CA ARG A 71 -13.28 4.19 4.37
C ARG A 71 -11.86 4.44 3.85
N LEU A 72 -11.00 3.42 3.90
CA LEU A 72 -9.67 3.46 3.32
C LEU A 72 -9.77 3.61 1.80
N ALA A 73 -10.62 2.82 1.15
CA ALA A 73 -10.87 2.91 -0.29
C ALA A 73 -11.42 4.29 -0.69
N LEU A 74 -12.35 4.86 0.08
CA LEU A 74 -12.87 6.21 -0.15
C LEU A 74 -11.77 7.28 -0.02
N GLY A 75 -11.00 7.22 1.07
CA GLY A 75 -9.86 8.13 1.28
C GLY A 75 -8.84 8.03 0.14
N ASN A 76 -8.64 6.82 -0.38
CA ASN A 76 -7.76 6.56 -1.51
C ASN A 76 -8.28 7.18 -2.80
N ALA A 77 -9.56 6.99 -3.12
CA ALA A 77 -10.22 7.58 -4.28
C ALA A 77 -10.16 9.11 -4.24
N TYR A 78 -10.42 9.72 -3.07
CA TYR A 78 -10.23 11.16 -2.89
C TYR A 78 -8.79 11.60 -3.16
N ALA A 79 -7.80 10.87 -2.68
CA ALA A 79 -6.38 11.21 -2.89
C ALA A 79 -6.00 11.13 -4.37
N MET A 80 -6.49 10.13 -5.11
CA MET A 80 -6.28 9.99 -6.56
C MET A 80 -6.86 11.18 -7.33
N GLN A 81 -8.02 11.69 -6.89
CA GLN A 81 -8.65 12.89 -7.46
C GLN A 81 -8.08 14.22 -6.91
N ARG A 82 -6.96 14.18 -6.16
CA ARG A 82 -6.34 15.34 -5.50
C ARG A 82 -7.25 16.07 -4.51
N ARG A 83 -8.33 15.44 -4.06
CA ARG A 83 -9.23 15.91 -3.00
C ARG A 83 -8.62 15.62 -1.63
N TYR A 84 -7.46 16.23 -1.35
CA TYR A 84 -6.62 15.87 -0.22
C TYR A 84 -7.26 16.14 1.15
N ALA A 85 -8.08 17.19 1.27
CA ALA A 85 -8.78 17.48 2.52
C ALA A 85 -9.78 16.37 2.88
N ASP A 86 -10.51 15.86 1.87
CA ASP A 86 -11.43 14.73 2.03
C ASP A 86 -10.68 13.44 2.36
N ALA A 87 -9.60 13.13 1.64
CA ALA A 87 -8.75 11.98 1.94
C ALA A 87 -8.25 11.99 3.40
N LEU A 88 -7.73 13.12 3.86
CA LEU A 88 -7.26 13.29 5.25
C LEU A 88 -8.39 13.14 6.27
N ARG A 89 -9.62 13.55 5.94
CA ARG A 89 -10.79 13.38 6.80
C ARG A 89 -11.11 11.90 6.98
N GLU A 90 -11.10 11.13 5.90
CA GLU A 90 -11.37 9.69 5.94
C GLU A 90 -10.29 8.93 6.72
N TYR A 91 -9.00 9.19 6.47
CA TYR A 91 -7.92 8.53 7.21
C TYR A 91 -7.92 8.90 8.70
N ARG A 92 -8.26 10.15 9.06
CA ARG A 92 -8.40 10.55 10.47
C ARG A 92 -9.57 9.86 11.14
N HIS A 93 -10.65 9.60 10.41
CA HIS A 93 -11.77 8.83 10.95
C HIS A 93 -11.38 7.36 11.18
N ILE A 94 -10.57 6.76 10.30
CA ILE A 94 -9.96 5.44 10.57
C ILE A 94 -9.17 5.48 11.88
N LEU A 95 -8.38 6.53 12.13
CA LEU A 95 -7.62 6.67 13.38
C LEU A 95 -8.49 6.92 14.63
N LYS A 96 -9.73 7.42 14.48
CA LYS A 96 -10.67 7.51 15.60
C LYS A 96 -11.18 6.11 16.01
N LEU A 97 -11.43 5.25 15.02
CA LEU A 97 -11.92 3.89 15.24
C LEU A 97 -10.77 2.94 15.63
N TYR A 98 -9.59 3.12 15.01
CA TYR A 98 -8.41 2.27 15.16
C TYR A 98 -7.15 3.15 15.30
N PRO A 99 -6.85 3.66 16.51
CA PRO A 99 -5.73 4.58 16.77
C PRO A 99 -4.35 4.04 16.39
N GLU A 100 -4.20 2.72 16.42
CA GLU A 100 -2.95 2.00 16.12
C GLU A 100 -2.75 1.70 14.62
N SER A 101 -3.62 2.22 13.75
CA SER A 101 -3.52 1.97 12.31
C SER A 101 -2.28 2.65 11.68
N LYS A 102 -1.20 1.88 11.53
CA LYS A 102 0.00 2.27 10.77
C LYS A 102 -0.30 2.62 9.31
N ALA A 103 -1.26 1.91 8.71
CA ALA A 103 -1.71 2.14 7.33
C ALA A 103 -2.35 3.53 7.17
N ALA A 104 -3.22 3.93 8.10
CA ALA A 104 -3.84 5.26 8.07
C ALA A 104 -2.80 6.37 8.24
N TRP A 105 -1.84 6.22 9.16
CA TRP A 105 -0.73 7.17 9.30
C TRP A 105 0.15 7.26 8.04
N ASN A 106 0.42 6.12 7.40
CA ASN A 106 1.15 6.11 6.13
C ASN A 106 0.37 6.82 5.02
N ASN A 107 -0.93 6.59 4.88
CA ASN A 107 -1.72 7.26 3.84
C ASN A 107 -1.85 8.76 4.09
N ILE A 108 -1.97 9.20 5.34
CA ILE A 108 -1.86 10.63 5.72
C ILE A 108 -0.51 11.21 5.27
N GLY A 109 0.59 10.49 5.50
CA GLY A 109 1.92 10.92 5.06
C GLY A 109 2.02 11.04 3.55
N SER A 110 1.54 10.03 2.82
CA SER A 110 1.52 10.03 1.35
C SER A 110 0.67 11.19 0.81
N THR A 111 -0.47 11.50 1.44
CA THR A 111 -1.29 12.67 1.09
C THR A 111 -0.55 13.99 1.33
N TYR A 112 0.12 14.17 2.46
CA TYR A 112 0.93 15.37 2.69
C TYR A 112 2.09 15.52 1.69
N ARG A 113 2.73 14.41 1.30
CA ARG A 113 3.74 14.42 0.25
C ARG A 113 3.17 14.92 -1.08
N ALA A 114 2.00 14.39 -1.48
CA ALA A 114 1.30 14.83 -2.70
C ALA A 114 0.84 16.30 -2.66
N MET A 115 0.65 16.86 -1.47
CA MET A 115 0.38 18.28 -1.25
C MET A 115 1.64 19.17 -1.26
N GLY A 116 2.83 18.61 -1.47
CA GLY A 116 4.09 19.36 -1.37
C GLY A 116 4.45 19.76 0.07
N LYS A 117 4.02 18.97 1.07
CA LYS A 117 4.29 19.22 2.49
C LYS A 117 5.20 18.13 3.09
N PRO A 118 6.50 18.10 2.73
CA PRO A 118 7.41 17.03 3.10
C PRO A 118 7.60 16.88 4.62
N GLY A 119 7.64 17.98 5.38
CA GLY A 119 7.75 17.94 6.84
C GLY A 119 6.57 17.22 7.51
N ASN A 120 5.35 17.54 7.07
CA ASN A 120 4.13 16.87 7.54
C ASN A 120 4.10 15.39 7.13
N ALA A 121 4.56 15.09 5.92
CA ALA A 121 4.67 13.71 5.43
C ALA A 121 5.60 12.88 6.31
N LEU A 122 6.82 13.36 6.57
CA LEU A 122 7.79 12.70 7.46
C LEU A 122 7.24 12.51 8.87
N GLY A 123 6.53 13.51 9.41
CA GLY A 123 5.88 13.40 10.71
C GLY A 123 4.85 12.27 10.77
N ALA A 124 4.04 12.12 9.73
CA ALA A 124 3.04 11.06 9.64
C ALA A 124 3.66 9.67 9.41
N PHE A 125 4.67 9.54 8.55
CA PHE A 125 5.38 8.26 8.38
C PHE A 125 6.11 7.81 9.65
N ARG A 126 6.72 8.75 10.40
CA ARG A 126 7.29 8.44 11.72
C ARG A 126 6.24 7.98 12.71
N LYS A 127 5.03 8.56 12.67
CA LYS A 127 3.91 8.04 13.45
C LYS A 127 3.57 6.61 13.04
N ALA A 128 3.52 6.27 11.75
CA ALA A 128 3.33 4.88 11.33
C ALA A 128 4.42 3.95 11.90
N LEU A 129 5.68 4.36 11.86
CA LEU A 129 6.81 3.57 12.41
C LEU A 129 6.81 3.45 13.95
N GLN A 130 6.25 4.41 14.68
CA GLN A 130 6.05 4.28 16.12
C GLN A 130 5.03 3.16 16.47
N ARG A 131 4.12 2.81 15.54
CA ARG A 131 3.11 1.75 15.75
C ARG A 131 3.66 0.41 15.27
N ASP A 132 4.44 0.44 14.21
CA ASP A 132 5.18 -0.71 13.71
C ASP A 132 6.57 -0.30 13.21
N PRO A 133 7.62 -0.51 14.02
CA PRO A 133 8.99 -0.16 13.67
C PRO A 133 9.54 -0.87 12.43
N ARG A 134 8.89 -1.94 11.97
CA ARG A 134 9.27 -2.75 10.80
C ARG A 134 8.36 -2.50 9.59
N TYR A 135 7.56 -1.44 9.62
CA TYR A 135 6.63 -1.16 8.52
C TYR A 135 7.35 -0.65 7.27
N ALA A 136 7.71 -1.59 6.38
CA ALA A 136 8.50 -1.35 5.17
C ALA A 136 7.98 -0.20 4.29
N LEU A 137 6.65 -0.10 4.12
CA LEU A 137 6.03 0.96 3.31
C LEU A 137 6.31 2.37 3.84
N ALA A 138 6.37 2.55 5.16
CA ALA A 138 6.70 3.84 5.73
C ALA A 138 8.18 4.21 5.48
N TYR A 139 9.10 3.24 5.54
CA TYR A 139 10.49 3.46 5.17
C TYR A 139 10.63 3.81 3.68
N TYR A 140 9.98 3.07 2.80
CA TYR A 140 9.95 3.40 1.36
C TYR A 140 9.46 4.84 1.15
N ASN A 141 8.34 5.20 1.78
CA ASN A 141 7.76 6.53 1.61
C ASN A 141 8.62 7.65 2.22
N ILE A 142 9.31 7.42 3.34
CA ILE A 142 10.34 8.35 3.86
C ILE A 142 11.48 8.49 2.85
N GLY A 143 11.93 7.38 2.26
CA GLY A 143 12.93 7.36 1.21
C GLY A 143 12.54 8.28 0.05
N THR A 144 11.33 8.14 -0.47
CA THR A 144 10.83 9.00 -1.57
C THR A 144 10.72 10.48 -1.21
N VAL A 145 10.46 10.82 0.06
CA VAL A 145 10.46 12.23 0.50
C VAL A 145 11.88 12.77 0.44
N TYR A 146 12.87 12.07 1.01
CA TYR A 146 14.26 12.51 0.95
C TYR A 146 14.82 12.55 -0.47
N ASP A 147 14.41 11.60 -1.31
CA ASP A 147 14.76 11.53 -2.72
C ASP A 147 14.30 12.77 -3.49
N GLY A 148 13.01 13.13 -3.35
CA GLY A 148 12.46 14.34 -3.97
C GLY A 148 13.09 15.65 -3.47
N GLU A 149 13.62 15.65 -2.24
CA GLU A 149 14.32 16.79 -1.63
C GLU A 149 15.84 16.78 -1.91
N GLY A 150 16.36 15.79 -2.65
CA GLY A 150 17.79 15.69 -3.00
C GLY A 150 18.71 15.12 -1.91
N TYR A 151 18.17 14.64 -0.79
CA TYR A 151 18.94 14.02 0.29
C TYR A 151 19.18 12.53 0.02
N TYR A 152 19.92 12.22 -1.04
CA TYR A 152 20.06 10.86 -1.56
C TYR A 152 20.61 9.85 -0.56
N ASP A 153 21.59 10.21 0.28
CA ASP A 153 22.12 9.31 1.32
C ASP A 153 21.04 8.87 2.31
N ARG A 154 20.11 9.78 2.65
CA ARG A 154 18.99 9.47 3.54
C ARG A 154 17.94 8.64 2.80
N ALA A 155 17.71 8.92 1.52
CA ALA A 155 16.81 8.13 0.69
C ALA A 155 17.27 6.66 0.60
N LEU A 156 18.54 6.44 0.20
CA LEU A 156 19.15 5.11 0.07
C LEU A 156 19.07 4.30 1.38
N LYS A 157 19.38 4.93 2.52
CA LYS A 157 19.25 4.27 3.85
C LYS A 157 17.82 3.78 4.11
N ASN A 158 16.81 4.60 3.81
CA ASN A 158 15.41 4.23 4.06
C ASN A 158 14.91 3.19 3.05
N TYR A 159 15.34 3.27 1.80
CA TYR A 159 15.07 2.24 0.79
C TYR A 159 15.67 0.88 1.18
N ALA A 160 16.90 0.86 1.67
CA ALA A 160 17.53 -0.37 2.18
C ALA A 160 16.73 -0.98 3.35
N LEU A 161 16.28 -0.16 4.31
CA LEU A 161 15.42 -0.61 5.41
C LEU A 161 14.07 -1.15 4.91
N ALA A 162 13.46 -0.49 3.91
CA ALA A 162 12.21 -0.97 3.33
C ALA A 162 12.35 -2.39 2.76
N LEU A 163 13.40 -2.64 1.98
CA LEU A 163 13.70 -3.95 1.40
C LEU A 163 14.12 -4.98 2.46
N GLN A 164 14.82 -4.55 3.50
CA GLN A 164 15.19 -5.43 4.61
C GLN A 164 13.94 -5.96 5.33
N TYR A 165 12.94 -5.10 5.54
CA TYR A 165 11.73 -5.48 6.27
C TYR A 165 10.67 -6.14 5.39
N ASP A 166 10.58 -5.77 4.12
CA ASP A 166 9.73 -6.44 3.13
C ASP A 166 10.46 -6.52 1.77
N PRO A 167 11.16 -7.63 1.52
CA PRO A 167 11.79 -7.89 0.24
C PRO A 167 10.78 -7.94 -0.93
N THR A 168 9.53 -8.32 -0.67
CA THR A 168 8.51 -8.45 -1.73
C THR A 168 7.96 -7.12 -2.21
N LEU A 169 8.38 -6.01 -1.60
CA LEU A 169 7.98 -4.67 -2.01
C LEU A 169 8.38 -4.34 -3.46
N ILE A 170 9.42 -4.98 -3.98
CA ILE A 170 9.89 -4.82 -5.37
C ILE A 170 9.34 -5.87 -6.34
N ASP A 171 8.34 -6.66 -5.93
CA ASP A 171 7.60 -7.53 -6.83
C ASP A 171 6.89 -6.67 -7.89
N SER A 172 7.41 -6.66 -9.12
CA SER A 172 6.94 -5.81 -10.22
C SER A 172 5.49 -6.10 -10.59
N LYS A 173 5.00 -7.34 -10.36
CA LYS A 173 3.60 -7.72 -10.60
C LYS A 173 2.66 -7.12 -9.56
N LYS A 174 3.16 -6.79 -8.37
CA LYS A 174 2.36 -6.22 -7.26
C LYS A 174 2.58 -4.73 -7.06
N ASN A 175 3.80 -4.25 -7.29
CA ASN A 175 4.26 -2.92 -6.91
C ASN A 175 5.17 -2.29 -8.00
N PRO A 176 4.74 -2.22 -9.27
CA PRO A 176 5.57 -1.71 -10.37
C PRO A 176 6.07 -0.27 -10.13
N GLN A 177 5.29 0.54 -9.41
CA GLN A 177 5.66 1.90 -9.03
C GLN A 177 6.84 1.97 -8.07
N VAL A 178 7.03 0.93 -7.24
CA VAL A 178 8.21 0.82 -6.37
C VAL A 178 9.44 0.56 -7.23
N VAL A 179 9.32 -0.38 -8.18
CA VAL A 179 10.41 -0.83 -9.06
C VAL A 179 10.92 0.29 -9.97
N ALA A 180 10.06 1.25 -10.34
CA ALA A 180 10.45 2.41 -11.17
C ALA A 180 11.30 3.47 -10.43
N ASN A 181 11.50 3.37 -9.11
CA ASN A 181 12.33 4.33 -8.38
C ASN A 181 13.84 4.05 -8.62
N LYS A 182 14.51 4.95 -9.36
CA LYS A 182 15.92 4.81 -9.74
C LYS A 182 16.88 4.65 -8.55
N HIS A 183 16.64 5.32 -7.43
CA HIS A 183 17.53 5.27 -6.27
C HIS A 183 17.28 4.02 -5.42
N LEU A 184 16.03 3.54 -5.35
CA LEU A 184 15.75 2.21 -4.80
C LEU A 184 16.43 1.12 -5.65
N TYR A 185 16.39 1.25 -6.97
CA TYR A 185 17.07 0.32 -7.87
C TYR A 185 18.60 0.32 -7.67
N ALA A 186 19.19 1.47 -7.38
CA ALA A 186 20.61 1.56 -7.01
C ALA A 186 20.94 0.74 -5.73
N VAL A 187 20.04 0.70 -4.75
CA VAL A 187 20.20 -0.15 -3.55
C VAL A 187 20.16 -1.64 -3.92
N LEU A 188 19.26 -2.05 -4.83
CA LEU A 188 19.19 -3.44 -5.30
C LEU A 188 20.47 -3.87 -6.00
N LEU A 189 21.01 -3.02 -6.89
CA LEU A 189 22.27 -3.28 -7.57
C LEU A 189 23.45 -3.39 -6.60
N GLN A 190 23.54 -2.49 -5.61
CA GLN A 190 24.57 -2.56 -4.57
C GLN A 190 24.50 -3.88 -3.80
N ASN A 191 23.30 -4.31 -3.41
CA ASN A 191 23.09 -5.58 -2.72
C ASN A 191 23.50 -6.78 -3.58
N TYR A 192 23.13 -6.77 -4.88
CA TYR A 192 23.49 -7.83 -5.83
C TYR A 192 25.01 -7.96 -6.03
N VAL A 193 25.71 -6.82 -6.16
CA VAL A 193 27.18 -6.81 -6.29
C VAL A 193 27.83 -7.31 -5.00
N ALA A 194 27.37 -6.83 -3.84
CA ALA A 194 27.91 -7.23 -2.54
C ALA A 194 27.70 -8.72 -2.23
N SER A 195 26.66 -9.33 -2.80
CA SER A 195 26.32 -10.75 -2.62
C SER A 195 26.91 -11.66 -3.72
N ALA A 196 27.88 -11.18 -4.49
CA ALA A 196 28.51 -11.91 -5.59
C ALA A 196 27.51 -12.49 -6.61
N GLY A 197 26.45 -11.74 -6.91
CA GLY A 197 25.43 -12.12 -7.89
C GLY A 197 24.25 -12.90 -7.30
N SER A 198 24.16 -13.05 -5.98
CA SER A 198 22.99 -13.66 -5.33
C SER A 198 22.00 -12.57 -4.90
N LEU A 199 21.02 -12.27 -5.75
CA LEU A 199 19.90 -11.44 -5.32
C LEU A 199 18.98 -12.32 -4.46
N ALA A 200 18.67 -11.89 -3.23
CA ALA A 200 17.75 -12.62 -2.34
C ALA A 200 16.30 -12.69 -2.86
N LEU A 201 16.06 -12.19 -4.07
CA LEU A 201 14.78 -12.14 -4.77
C LEU A 201 15.00 -12.41 -6.25
N PRO A 202 14.16 -13.20 -6.92
CA PRO A 202 14.12 -13.25 -8.36
C PRO A 202 13.64 -11.88 -8.87
N LEU A 203 14.55 -11.07 -9.41
CA LEU A 203 14.15 -9.99 -10.31
C LEU A 203 13.72 -10.69 -11.60
N GLU A 204 12.42 -10.94 -11.77
CA GLU A 204 11.91 -11.20 -13.11
C GLU A 204 12.30 -10.00 -13.98
N PRO A 205 12.95 -10.21 -15.14
CA PRO A 205 13.43 -9.12 -15.97
C PRO A 205 12.26 -8.19 -16.28
N ALA A 206 12.39 -6.92 -15.90
CA ALA A 206 11.40 -5.87 -16.17
C ALA A 206 11.32 -5.51 -17.67
N TYR A 207 12.10 -6.18 -18.51
CA TYR A 207 12.06 -6.08 -19.95
C TYR A 207 11.58 -7.41 -20.50
N PRO A 208 10.57 -7.41 -21.41
CA PRO A 208 10.24 -8.62 -22.13
C PRO A 208 11.51 -9.09 -22.83
N GLU A 209 11.91 -10.33 -22.57
CA GLU A 209 12.86 -11.01 -23.45
C GLU A 209 12.27 -10.91 -24.86
N ASN A 210 13.03 -10.31 -25.76
CA ASN A 210 12.62 -10.19 -27.15
C ASN A 210 12.33 -11.63 -27.64
N PRO A 211 11.12 -11.98 -28.10
CA PRO A 211 10.78 -13.37 -28.37
C PRO A 211 11.50 -13.98 -29.58
N GLU A 212 12.46 -13.29 -30.19
CA GLU A 212 13.12 -13.75 -31.41
C GLU A 212 14.62 -13.44 -31.39
N GLU A 213 15.42 -14.44 -31.00
CA GLU A 213 16.67 -14.82 -31.65
C GLU A 213 16.76 -16.36 -31.73
#